data_AF-A0A3P7K925-F1
#
_entry.id   AF-A0A3P7K925-F1
#
_cell.length_a   1.000
_cell.length_b   1.000
_cell.length_c   1.000
_cell.angle_alpha   90.00
_cell.angle_beta   90.00
_cell.angle_gamma   90.00
#
_symmetry.space_group_name_H-M   'P 1'
#
loop_
_entity.id
_entity.type
_entity.pdbx_description
1 polymer ?
#
loop_
_entity_poly.entity_id
_entity_poly.type
_entity_poly.pdbx_seq_one_letter_code
_entity_poly.pdbx_strand_id
1 'polypeptide(L)'
;NRAAAYIKLRDWEKAIEDCSEALEIGAPNDKPLERRAHCYAQLEEKYEQAVEDYESLLKMHPERRNDCVKKIADLKRAIDERNERMKKEMISKLKDFGNMCLKPFGLSTDSFEMVQQPGGGYSISMKKQ
;
A
#
# COMPACT_ATOMS: atom_id res chain seq x y z
N ASN A 1 -2.90 24.81 -14.85
CA ASN A 1 -3.30 24.24 -16.16
C ASN A 1 -2.33 23.18 -16.68
N ARG A 2 -1.03 23.29 -16.40
CA ARG A 2 0.00 22.30 -16.77
C ARG A 2 -0.25 20.89 -16.18
N ALA A 3 -0.53 20.78 -14.87
CA ALA A 3 -0.95 19.51 -14.23
C ALA A 3 -2.11 18.80 -14.95
N ALA A 4 -3.12 19.52 -15.44
CA ALA A 4 -4.25 18.92 -16.15
C ALA A 4 -3.85 18.34 -17.52
N ALA A 5 -2.83 18.91 -18.16
CA ALA A 5 -2.27 18.35 -19.39
C ALA A 5 -1.49 17.06 -19.09
N TYR A 6 -0.67 17.04 -18.03
CA TYR A 6 0.05 15.84 -17.60
C TYR A 6 -0.88 14.69 -17.22
N ILE A 7 -1.98 14.97 -16.51
CA ILE A 7 -3.04 13.99 -16.22
C ILE A 7 -3.60 13.36 -17.50
N LYS A 8 -3.86 14.16 -18.53
CA LYS A 8 -4.36 13.64 -19.82
C LYS A 8 -3.33 12.78 -20.55
N LEU A 9 -2.04 13.08 -20.36
CA LEU A 9 -0.93 12.29 -20.86
C LEU A 9 -0.60 11.06 -19.98
N ARG A 10 -1.31 10.89 -18.85
CA ARG A 10 -1.02 9.88 -17.82
C ARG A 10 0.40 9.97 -17.26
N ASP A 11 0.98 11.16 -17.28
CA ASP A 11 2.27 11.48 -16.64
C ASP A 11 1.97 11.93 -15.21
N TRP A 12 1.75 10.95 -14.32
CA TRP A 12 1.22 11.18 -12.98
C TRP A 12 2.24 11.91 -12.10
N GLU A 13 3.52 11.58 -12.24
CA GLU A 13 4.62 12.13 -11.48
C GLU A 13 4.79 13.63 -11.74
N LYS A 14 4.81 14.06 -13.01
CA LYS A 14 4.87 15.49 -13.33
C LYS A 14 3.59 16.23 -12.92
N ALA A 15 2.44 15.57 -13.01
CA ALA A 15 1.19 16.15 -12.52
C ALA A 15 1.22 16.37 -10.99
N ILE A 16 1.81 15.43 -10.24
CA ILE A 16 2.01 15.54 -8.79
C ILE A 16 2.95 16.68 -8.44
N GLU A 17 4.08 16.81 -9.15
CA GLU A 17 5.05 17.88 -8.95
C GLU A 17 4.38 19.25 -9.15
N ASP A 18 3.71 19.44 -10.29
CA ASP A 18 2.97 20.68 -10.59
C ASP A 18 1.90 21.00 -9.55
N CYS A 19 1.14 19.99 -9.10
CA CYS A 19 0.12 20.20 -8.09
C CYS A 19 0.72 20.52 -6.73
N SER A 20 1.87 19.95 -6.39
CA SER A 20 2.56 20.22 -5.12
C SER A 20 3.13 21.62 -5.09
N GLU A 21 3.80 22.06 -6.16
CA GLU A 21 4.25 23.45 -6.33
C GLU A 21 3.06 24.44 -6.18
N ALA A 22 1.93 24.13 -6.82
CA ALA A 22 0.73 24.97 -6.69
C ALA A 22 0.20 25.05 -5.25
N LEU A 23 0.26 23.95 -4.49
CA LEU A 23 -0.16 23.93 -3.09
C LEU A 23 0.81 24.70 -2.19
N GLU A 24 2.12 24.60 -2.44
CA GLU A 24 3.16 25.35 -1.71
C GLU A 24 3.05 26.86 -1.91
N ILE A 25 2.74 27.30 -3.13
CA ILE A 25 2.51 28.72 -3.45
C ILE A 25 1.19 29.24 -2.84
N GLY A 26 0.33 28.35 -2.32
CA GLY A 26 -0.95 28.72 -1.72
C GLY A 26 -2.04 28.92 -2.77
N ALA A 27 -2.24 27.91 -3.62
CA ALA A 27 -3.32 27.93 -4.61
C ALA A 27 -4.67 28.31 -3.95
N PRO A 28 -5.43 29.25 -4.55
CA PRO A 28 -6.68 29.76 -3.97
C PRO A 28 -7.83 28.76 -4.03
N ASN A 29 -7.63 27.60 -4.66
CA ASN A 29 -8.63 26.55 -4.78
C ASN A 29 -8.03 25.19 -4.47
N ASP A 30 -8.94 24.24 -4.25
CA ASP A 30 -8.72 22.85 -3.88
C ASP A 30 -8.43 21.93 -5.10
N LYS A 31 -8.48 22.48 -6.33
CA LYS A 31 -8.26 21.71 -7.57
C LYS A 31 -6.86 21.05 -7.64
N PRO A 32 -5.75 21.70 -7.24
CA PRO A 32 -4.45 21.05 -7.17
C PRO A 32 -4.45 19.87 -6.20
N LEU A 33 -5.13 20.00 -5.06
CA LEU A 33 -5.24 18.93 -4.08
C LEU A 33 -6.03 17.74 -4.64
N GLU A 34 -7.18 17.99 -5.26
CA GLU A 34 -7.99 16.93 -5.91
C GLU A 34 -7.23 16.22 -7.03
N ARG A 35 -6.52 16.99 -7.86
CA ARG A 35 -5.69 16.43 -8.94
C ARG A 35 -4.52 15.63 -8.40
N ARG A 36 -3.86 16.10 -7.34
CA ARG A 36 -2.75 15.39 -6.71
C ARG A 36 -3.22 14.07 -6.09
N ALA A 37 -4.33 14.08 -5.36
CA ALA A 37 -4.98 12.89 -4.82
C ALA A 37 -5.28 11.87 -5.93
N HIS A 38 -5.82 12.34 -7.05
CA HIS A 38 -6.12 11.48 -8.19
C HIS A 38 -4.86 10.87 -8.82
N CYS A 39 -3.79 11.65 -8.97
CA CYS A 39 -2.53 11.16 -9.53
C CYS A 39 -1.83 10.17 -8.58
N TYR A 40 -1.80 10.46 -7.27
CA TYR A 40 -1.30 9.50 -6.28
C TYR A 40 -2.09 8.19 -6.29
N ALA A 41 -3.41 8.25 -6.52
CA ALA A 41 -4.23 7.04 -6.64
C ALA A 41 -3.92 6.19 -7.88
N GLN A 42 -3.10 6.67 -8.83
CA GLN A 42 -2.64 5.88 -9.98
C GLN A 42 -1.28 5.19 -9.73
N LEU A 43 -0.62 5.50 -8.62
CA LEU A 43 0.72 5.02 -8.28
C LEU A 43 0.65 4.16 -7.02
N GLU A 44 0.91 2.87 -7.14
CA GLU A 44 0.74 1.88 -6.05
C GLU A 44 1.60 2.20 -4.83
N GLU A 45 2.77 2.78 -5.01
CA GLU A 45 3.68 3.22 -3.96
C GLU A 45 3.25 4.54 -3.29
N LYS A 46 2.19 5.19 -3.79
CA LYS A 46 1.70 6.49 -3.32
C LYS A 46 0.26 6.47 -2.78
N TYR A 47 -0.34 5.29 -2.62
CA TYR A 47 -1.72 5.18 -2.15
C TYR A 47 -1.96 5.84 -0.78
N GLU A 48 -0.98 5.79 0.12
CA GLU A 48 -1.03 6.47 1.41
C GLU A 48 -1.19 7.99 1.24
N GLN A 49 -0.37 8.61 0.38
CA GLN A 49 -0.49 10.05 0.10
C GLN A 49 -1.82 10.40 -0.59
N ALA A 50 -2.36 9.51 -1.42
CA ALA A 50 -3.68 9.71 -2.02
C ALA A 50 -4.77 9.77 -0.94
N VAL A 51 -4.70 8.88 0.06
CA VAL A 51 -5.65 8.87 1.19
C VAL A 51 -5.54 10.17 1.99
N GLU A 52 -4.33 10.63 2.30
CA GLU A 52 -4.11 11.89 3.04
C GLU A 52 -4.72 13.11 2.33
N ASP A 53 -4.53 13.21 1.01
CA ASP A 53 -5.09 14.30 0.22
C ASP A 53 -6.64 14.21 0.16
N TYR A 54 -7.21 13.02 0.00
CA TYR A 54 -8.67 12.83 0.03
C TYR A 54 -9.29 13.09 1.42
N GLU A 55 -8.60 12.74 2.50
CA GLU A 55 -9.02 13.08 3.86
C GLU A 55 -8.98 14.59 4.10
N SER A 56 -7.99 15.28 3.54
CA SER A 56 -7.90 16.74 3.59
C SER A 56 -9.02 17.41 2.78
N LEU A 57 -9.33 16.90 1.59
CA LEU A 57 -10.48 17.35 0.78
C LEU A 57 -11.80 17.15 1.52
N LEU A 58 -11.98 16.01 2.18
CA LEU A 58 -13.17 15.70 2.98
C LEU A 58 -13.37 16.69 4.14
N LYS A 59 -12.27 17.12 4.79
CA LYS A 59 -12.31 18.10 5.88
C LYS A 59 -12.70 19.49 5.39
N MET A 60 -12.21 19.90 4.22
CA MET A 60 -12.49 21.21 3.64
C MET A 60 -13.87 21.28 2.97
N HIS A 61 -14.32 20.18 2.38
CA HIS A 61 -15.50 20.10 1.54
C HIS A 61 -16.42 18.94 1.93
N PRO A 62 -17.20 19.09 3.03
CA PRO A 62 -18.11 18.04 3.51
C PRO A 62 -19.16 17.61 2.48
N GLU A 63 -19.50 18.47 1.52
CA GLU A 63 -20.43 18.20 0.41
C GLU A 63 -19.90 17.11 -0.55
N ARG A 64 -18.58 16.96 -0.65
CA ARG A 64 -17.92 15.91 -1.45
C ARG A 64 -17.66 14.63 -0.67
N ARG A 65 -18.24 14.50 0.53
CA ARG A 65 -18.00 13.37 1.44
C ARG A 65 -18.21 12.01 0.77
N ASN A 66 -19.32 11.85 0.05
CA ASN A 66 -19.67 10.56 -0.53
C ASN A 66 -18.65 10.09 -1.58
N ASP A 67 -18.06 11.01 -2.35
CA ASP A 67 -17.03 10.69 -3.33
C ASP A 67 -15.69 10.38 -2.65
N CYS A 68 -15.26 11.25 -1.71
CA CYS A 68 -13.98 11.09 -1.01
C CYS A 68 -13.95 9.80 -0.17
N VAL A 69 -15.03 9.48 0.55
CA VAL A 69 -15.11 8.26 1.38
C VAL A 69 -15.00 7.00 0.53
N LYS A 70 -15.63 6.96 -0.65
CA LYS A 70 -15.52 5.83 -1.57
C LYS A 70 -14.08 5.65 -2.05
N LYS A 71 -13.45 6.73 -2.54
CA LYS A 71 -12.06 6.70 -3.00
C LYS A 71 -11.09 6.27 -1.89
N ILE A 72 -11.27 6.78 -0.67
CA ILE A 72 -10.47 6.37 0.49
C ILE A 72 -10.66 4.89 0.80
N ALA A 73 -11.89 4.38 0.77
CA ALA A 73 -12.17 2.97 1.03
C ALA A 73 -11.52 2.06 -0.03
N ASP A 74 -11.62 2.43 -1.31
CA ASP A 74 -10.98 1.70 -2.41
C ASP A 74 -9.46 1.69 -2.28
N LEU A 75 -8.85 2.84 -1.95
CA LEU A 75 -7.41 2.95 -1.71
C LEU A 75 -6.95 2.12 -0.52
N LYS A 76 -7.69 2.15 0.60
CA LYS A 76 -7.36 1.34 1.79
C LYS A 76 -7.36 -0.15 1.47
N ARG A 77 -8.35 -0.62 0.70
CA ARG A 77 -8.37 -1.99 0.19
C ARG A 77 -7.15 -2.30 -0.68
N ALA A 78 -6.79 -1.41 -1.60
CA ALA A 78 -5.63 -1.61 -2.47
C ALA A 78 -4.31 -1.63 -1.67
N ILE A 79 -4.18 -0.82 -0.61
CA ILE A 79 -3.04 -0.85 0.32
C ILE A 79 -2.97 -2.20 1.04
N ASP A 80 -4.10 -2.71 1.54
CA ASP A 80 -4.15 -4.01 2.22
C ASP A 80 -3.77 -5.16 1.27
N GLU A 81 -4.28 -5.14 0.03
CA GLU A 81 -3.93 -6.11 -1.02
C GLU A 81 -2.44 -6.07 -1.36
N ARG A 82 -1.86 -4.86 -1.53
CA ARG A 82 -0.42 -4.66 -1.74
C ARG A 82 0.39 -5.20 -0.57
N ASN A 83 -0.01 -4.91 0.66
CA ASN A 83 0.68 -5.33 1.87
C ASN A 83 0.66 -6.85 2.06
N GLU A 84 -0.49 -7.49 1.82
CA GLU A 84 -0.60 -8.96 1.87
C GLU A 84 0.18 -9.64 0.75
N ARG A 85 0.24 -9.04 -0.46
CA ARG A 85 1.11 -9.51 -1.55
C ARG A 85 2.58 -9.46 -1.15
N MET A 86 3.06 -8.31 -0.68
CA MET A 86 4.45 -8.15 -0.21
C MET A 86 4.78 -9.14 0.92
N LYS A 87 3.88 -9.30 1.89
CA LYS A 87 4.05 -10.26 2.99
C LYS A 87 4.20 -11.70 2.49
N LYS A 88 3.36 -12.13 1.55
CA LYS A 88 3.47 -13.47 0.94
C LYS A 88 4.80 -13.66 0.22
N GLU A 89 5.22 -12.69 -0.58
CA GLU A 89 6.51 -12.75 -1.28
C GLU A 89 7.70 -12.80 -0.29
N MET A 90 7.65 -12.00 0.78
CA MET A 90 8.67 -12.03 1.84
C MET A 90 8.72 -13.38 2.56
N ILE A 91 7.57 -13.94 2.92
CA ILE A 91 7.49 -15.27 3.56
C ILE A 91 8.04 -16.34 2.61
N SER A 92 7.70 -16.29 1.32
CA SER A 92 8.23 -17.23 0.33
C SER A 92 9.75 -17.15 0.24
N LYS A 93 10.32 -15.95 0.09
CA LYS A 93 11.77 -15.76 0.03
C LYS A 93 12.47 -16.23 1.30
N LEU A 94 11.89 -15.98 2.47
CA LEU A 94 12.41 -16.47 3.74
C LEU A 94 12.39 -18.00 3.83
N LYS A 95 11.32 -18.62 3.32
CA LYS A 95 11.19 -20.07 3.22
C LYS A 95 12.26 -20.66 2.29
N ASP A 96 12.47 -20.06 1.13
CA ASP A 96 13.49 -20.49 0.17
C ASP A 96 14.89 -20.39 0.75
N PHE A 97 15.20 -19.30 1.46
CA PHE A 97 16.45 -19.14 2.18
C PHE A 97 16.63 -20.20 3.29
N GLY A 98 15.58 -20.44 4.09
CA GLY A 98 15.59 -21.49 5.10
C GLY A 98 15.86 -22.87 4.48
N ASN A 99 15.20 -23.19 3.37
CA ASN A 99 15.42 -24.44 2.65
C ASN A 99 16.83 -24.55 2.06
N MET A 100 17.42 -23.46 1.56
CA MET A 100 18.81 -23.45 1.09
C MET A 100 19.78 -23.87 2.21
N CYS A 101 19.56 -23.38 3.43
CA CYS A 101 20.37 -23.73 4.60
C CYS A 101 20.12 -25.14 5.13
N LEU A 102 18.87 -25.63 5.04
CA LEU A 102 18.45 -26.92 5.59
C LEU A 102 18.71 -28.10 4.64
N LYS A 103 18.77 -27.86 3.33
CA LYS A 103 18.94 -28.91 2.31
C LYS A 103 20.19 -29.78 2.49
N PRO A 104 21.38 -29.25 2.86
CA PRO A 104 22.56 -30.08 3.15
C PRO A 104 22.38 -31.05 4.33
N PHE A 105 21.41 -30.79 5.21
CA PHE A 105 21.07 -31.63 6.36
C PHE A 105 19.89 -32.56 6.07
N GLY A 106 19.38 -32.60 4.83
CA GLY A 106 18.20 -33.39 4.46
C GLY A 106 16.87 -32.85 5.05
N LEU A 107 16.85 -31.60 5.48
CA LEU A 107 15.70 -30.96 6.13
C LEU A 107 15.03 -29.92 5.21
N SER A 108 13.78 -29.60 5.52
CA SER A 108 13.03 -28.50 4.89
C SER A 108 12.28 -27.70 5.95
N THR A 109 12.00 -26.42 5.65
CA THR A 109 11.10 -25.59 6.45
C THR A 109 9.69 -26.21 6.58
N ASP A 110 9.27 -27.06 5.63
CA ASP A 110 7.97 -27.76 5.69
C ASP A 110 7.97 -28.95 6.66
N SER A 111 9.14 -29.39 7.10
CA SER A 111 9.32 -30.46 8.07
C SER A 111 8.94 -30.03 9.49
N PHE A 112 8.84 -28.73 9.76
CA PHE A 112 8.57 -28.18 11.09
C PHE A 112 7.11 -27.71 11.19
N GLU A 113 6.44 -28.09 12.28
CA GLU A 113 5.10 -27.60 12.64
C GLU A 113 5.14 -26.94 14.01
N MET A 114 4.38 -25.85 14.17
CA MET A 114 4.13 -25.25 15.47
C MET A 114 2.91 -25.90 16.11
N VAL A 115 3.10 -26.49 17.29
CA VAL A 115 2.04 -27.10 18.10
C VAL A 115 1.80 -26.22 19.34
N GLN A 116 0.56 -25.75 19.49
CA GLN A 116 0.14 -24.98 20.67
C GLN A 116 -0.09 -25.92 21.85
N GLN A 117 0.58 -25.67 22.97
CA GLN A 117 0.44 -26.47 24.18
C GLN A 117 -0.71 -25.94 25.08
N PRO A 118 -1.29 -26.78 25.95
CA PRO A 118 -2.42 -26.42 26.82
C PRO A 118 -2.16 -25.24 27.78
N GLY A 119 -0.90 -24.82 27.96
CA GLY A 119 -0.51 -23.66 28.76
C GLY A 119 -0.27 -22.37 27.97
N GLY A 120 -0.66 -22.32 26.69
CA GLY A 120 -0.48 -21.15 25.81
C GLY A 120 0.92 -20.99 25.20
N GLY A 121 1.86 -21.88 25.52
CA GLY A 121 3.19 -21.93 24.89
C GLY A 121 3.16 -22.58 23.50
N TYR A 122 4.11 -22.21 22.65
CA TYR A 122 4.30 -22.80 21.32
C TYR A 122 5.52 -23.75 21.32
N SER A 123 5.34 -24.95 20.77
CA SER A 123 6.43 -25.92 20.56
C SER A 123 6.66 -26.10 19.07
N ILE A 124 7.92 -26.16 18.64
CA ILE A 124 8.25 -26.54 17.25
C ILE A 124 8.58 -28.04 17.26
N SER A 125 7.77 -28.85 16.59
CA SER A 125 8.02 -30.27 16.37
C SER A 125 8.30 -30.55 14.90
N MET A 126 9.09 -31.59 14.63
CA MET A 126 9.19 -32.11 13.26
C MET A 126 8.03 -33.07 12.99
N LYS A 127 7.43 -32.94 11.80
CA LYS A 127 6.48 -33.92 11.29
C LYS A 127 7.21 -35.26 11.15
N LYS A 128 6.77 -36.29 11.88
CA LYS A 128 7.25 -37.66 11.68
C LYS A 128 6.75 -38.12 10.30
N GLN A 129 7.68 -38.59 9.46
CA GLN A 129 7.36 -39.29 8.20
C GLN A 129 6.57 -40.56 8.48
#